data_AF-A0AA88GJK2-F1
#
_entry.id   AF-A0AA88GJK2-F1
#
_cell.length_a   1.000
_cell.length_b   1.000
_cell.length_c   1.000
_cell.angle_alpha   90.00
_cell.angle_beta   90.00
_cell.angle_gamma   90.00
#
_symmetry.space_group_name_H-M   'P 1'
#
loop_
_entity.id
_entity.type
_entity.pdbx_description
1 polymer ?
#
loop_
_entity_poly.entity_id
_entity_poly.type
_entity_poly.pdbx_seq_one_letter_code
_entity_poly.pdbx_strand_id
1 'polypeptide(L)'
;MASSNSRFIISIVGSLVGCCVAIIVLAIVLPIGIINSLPPEYCYSTQHLKYLPAGSTIALRKTYGLGRFELFNETGHGDKIENFKFNASSIVGTMKYRSWAIPYRIDLMNAEQKGSAEGRGASFSIGQQVSLHECRNDTTSEFTVLGRISQTNVFEFWKRTYEVYDATTTNKIATVEDKFGINEPFVARTPEGVVVAEFQQITWQLQETWRLSVKYDMPNFDMRSLLILVSVISYNRN
;
A
#
# COMPACT_ATOMS: atom_id res chain seq x y z
N MET A 1 25.74 37.51 -31.11
CA MET A 1 24.91 36.91 -32.18
C MET A 1 25.47 35.52 -32.49
N ALA A 2 24.78 34.45 -32.13
CA ALA A 2 25.21 33.09 -32.45
C ALA A 2 25.13 32.86 -33.97
N SER A 3 26.21 32.38 -34.60
CA SER A 3 26.28 32.15 -36.05
C SER A 3 25.24 31.13 -36.52
N SER A 4 24.79 31.23 -37.77
CA SER A 4 23.79 30.32 -38.37
C SER A 4 24.12 28.83 -38.15
N ASN A 5 25.41 28.47 -38.21
CA ASN A 5 25.88 27.11 -37.98
C ASN A 5 25.70 26.62 -36.54
N SER A 6 25.85 27.49 -35.52
CA SER A 6 25.67 27.07 -34.13
C SER A 6 24.20 26.83 -33.78
N ARG A 7 23.27 27.61 -34.37
CA ARG A 7 21.83 27.37 -34.22
C ARG A 7 21.39 26.04 -34.84
N PHE A 8 21.95 25.69 -35.99
CA PHE A 8 21.67 24.43 -36.68
C PHE A 8 22.16 23.22 -35.88
N ILE A 9 23.39 23.26 -35.36
CA ILE A 9 23.95 22.19 -34.53
C ILE A 9 23.13 22.00 -33.26
N ILE A 10 22.73 23.09 -32.58
CA ILE A 10 21.88 23.02 -31.38
C ILE A 10 20.53 22.37 -31.72
N SER A 11 19.93 22.68 -32.87
CA SER A 11 18.66 22.07 -33.28
C SER A 11 18.79 20.57 -33.56
N ILE A 12 19.87 20.13 -34.21
CA ILE A 12 20.12 18.70 -34.45
C ILE A 12 20.35 17.95 -33.13
N VAL A 13 21.24 18.46 -32.27
CA VAL A 13 21.57 17.85 -30.99
C VAL A 13 20.33 17.80 -30.09
N GLY A 14 19.54 18.87 -30.04
CA GLY A 14 18.29 18.92 -29.28
C GLY A 14 17.25 17.92 -29.79
N SER A 15 17.11 17.77 -31.12
CA SER A 15 16.23 16.75 -31.71
C SER A 15 16.70 15.33 -31.39
N LEU A 16 18.01 15.07 -31.42
CA LEU A 16 18.59 13.77 -31.11
C LEU A 16 18.36 13.39 -29.64
N VAL A 17 18.61 14.33 -28.72
CA VAL A 17 18.33 14.14 -27.28
C VAL A 17 16.84 13.91 -27.04
N GLY A 18 15.96 14.71 -27.68
CA GLY A 18 14.52 14.55 -27.58
C GLY A 18 14.04 13.18 -28.05
N CYS A 19 14.56 12.68 -29.17
CA CYS A 19 14.28 11.33 -29.66
C CYS A 19 14.78 10.24 -28.69
N CYS A 20 15.99 10.38 -28.12
CA CYS A 20 16.49 9.43 -27.12
C CYS A 20 15.60 9.36 -25.88
N VAL A 21 15.15 10.51 -25.36
CA VAL A 21 14.22 10.56 -24.22
C VAL A 21 12.89 9.90 -24.58
N ALA A 22 12.32 10.21 -25.75
CA ALA A 22 11.06 9.61 -26.20
C ALA A 22 11.17 8.08 -26.34
N ILE A 23 12.29 7.56 -26.87
CA ILE A 23 12.55 6.13 -26.98
C ILE A 23 12.64 5.49 -25.60
N ILE A 24 13.34 6.10 -24.63
CA ILE A 24 13.42 5.58 -23.26
C ILE A 24 12.03 5.50 -22.62
N VAL A 25 11.21 6.55 -22.78
CA VAL A 25 9.84 6.55 -22.26
C VAL A 25 9.00 5.44 -22.88
N LEU A 26 9.05 5.30 -24.22
CA LEU A 26 8.23 4.31 -24.93
C LEU A 26 8.71 2.86 -24.73
N ALA A 27 10.03 2.64 -24.66
CA ALA A 27 10.60 1.29 -24.60
C ALA A 27 10.75 0.76 -23.16
N ILE A 28 10.88 1.63 -22.16
CA ILE A 28 11.16 1.22 -20.78
C ILE A 28 10.00 1.62 -19.86
N VAL A 29 9.65 2.91 -19.83
CA VAL A 29 8.67 3.43 -18.85
C VAL A 29 7.27 2.88 -19.14
N LEU A 30 6.85 2.90 -20.40
CA LEU A 30 5.49 2.52 -20.80
C LEU A 30 5.22 1.01 -20.58
N PRO A 31 6.11 0.06 -20.97
CA PRO A 31 5.91 -1.36 -20.68
C PRO A 31 5.89 -1.68 -19.18
N ILE A 32 6.78 -1.08 -18.39
CA ILE A 32 6.76 -1.23 -16.92
C ILE A 32 5.43 -0.71 -16.36
N GLY A 33 4.97 0.44 -16.84
CA GLY A 33 3.69 1.02 -16.45
C GLY A 33 2.49 0.12 -16.76
N ILE A 34 2.48 -0.54 -17.93
CA ILE A 34 1.42 -1.48 -18.32
C ILE A 34 1.44 -2.71 -17.41
N ILE A 35 2.59 -3.35 -17.21
CA ILE A 35 2.72 -4.57 -16.40
C ILE A 35 2.30 -4.30 -14.94
N ASN A 36 2.66 -3.13 -14.40
CA ASN A 36 2.23 -2.73 -13.07
C ASN A 36 0.74 -2.39 -12.97
N SER A 37 0.09 -2.10 -14.09
CA SER A 37 -1.35 -1.78 -14.12
C SER A 37 -2.24 -3.01 -14.32
N LEU A 38 -1.67 -4.17 -14.69
CA LEU A 38 -2.44 -5.39 -14.88
C LEU A 38 -3.01 -5.91 -13.55
N PRO A 39 -4.32 -6.27 -13.53
CA PRO A 39 -4.94 -6.93 -12.39
C PRO A 39 -4.35 -8.33 -12.16
N PRO A 40 -4.31 -8.84 -10.93
CA PRO A 40 -4.06 -10.24 -10.67
C PRO A 40 -5.29 -11.07 -11.04
N GLU A 41 -5.11 -12.39 -11.09
CA GLU A 41 -6.24 -13.30 -11.01
C GLU A 41 -6.92 -13.13 -9.64
N TYR A 42 -8.22 -12.89 -9.66
CA TYR A 42 -9.00 -12.66 -8.45
C TYR A 42 -9.65 -13.92 -7.91
N CYS A 43 -10.21 -13.78 -6.70
CA CYS A 43 -11.02 -14.79 -6.02
C CYS A 43 -10.21 -15.96 -5.47
N TYR A 44 -8.93 -15.71 -5.17
CA TYR A 44 -8.02 -16.65 -4.50
C TYR A 44 -7.83 -16.27 -3.03
N SER A 45 -7.94 -17.26 -2.13
CA SER A 45 -8.02 -17.02 -0.69
C SER A 45 -6.88 -16.16 -0.12
N THR A 46 -7.27 -15.10 0.59
CA THR A 46 -6.43 -14.34 1.53
C THR A 46 -6.95 -14.45 2.97
N GLN A 47 -7.73 -15.50 3.27
CA GLN A 47 -8.42 -15.65 4.56
C GLN A 47 -7.46 -15.75 5.76
N HIS A 48 -6.24 -16.25 5.57
CA HIS A 48 -5.21 -16.29 6.61
C HIS A 48 -4.71 -14.89 7.04
N LEU A 49 -5.00 -13.85 6.26
CA LEU A 49 -4.71 -12.45 6.60
C LEU A 49 -5.93 -11.71 7.15
N LYS A 50 -7.12 -12.34 7.14
CA LYS A 50 -8.36 -11.77 7.67
C LYS A 50 -8.33 -11.69 9.19
N TYR A 51 -7.87 -12.75 9.83
CA TYR A 51 -7.74 -12.85 11.28
C TYR A 51 -6.28 -13.10 11.65
N LEU A 52 -5.77 -12.31 12.59
CA LEU A 52 -4.44 -12.47 13.15
C LEU A 52 -4.59 -12.42 14.68
N PRO A 53 -4.14 -13.46 15.42
CA PRO A 53 -4.28 -13.46 16.88
C PRO A 53 -3.40 -12.38 17.52
N ALA A 54 -3.75 -11.96 18.73
CA ALA A 54 -2.93 -11.02 19.50
C ALA A 54 -1.49 -11.53 19.65
N GLY A 55 -0.52 -10.61 19.52
CA GLY A 55 0.91 -10.93 19.49
C GLY A 55 1.45 -11.31 18.11
N SER A 56 0.59 -11.52 17.10
CA SER A 56 1.04 -11.68 15.72
C SER A 56 1.64 -10.39 15.20
N THR A 57 2.68 -10.52 14.37
CA THR A 57 3.30 -9.37 13.72
C THR A 57 3.53 -9.65 12.25
N ILE A 58 3.09 -8.73 11.40
CA ILE A 58 3.30 -8.75 9.96
C ILE A 58 4.28 -7.64 9.59
N ALA A 59 5.39 -8.01 8.97
CA ALA A 59 6.31 -7.07 8.35
C ALA A 59 5.87 -6.83 6.90
N LEU A 60 5.80 -5.57 6.48
CA LEU A 60 5.46 -5.17 5.13
C LEU A 60 6.63 -4.42 4.51
N ARG A 61 7.31 -5.03 3.54
CA ARG A 61 8.46 -4.45 2.87
C ARG A 61 8.08 -3.98 1.48
N LYS A 62 8.28 -2.70 1.19
CA LYS A 62 8.06 -2.13 -0.14
C LYS A 62 9.21 -2.48 -1.07
N THR A 63 8.91 -3.12 -2.18
CA THR A 63 9.86 -3.40 -3.26
C THR A 63 10.18 -2.10 -4.00
N TYR A 64 11.47 -1.80 -4.15
CA TYR A 64 11.95 -0.59 -4.82
C TYR A 64 11.36 -0.46 -6.24
N GLY A 65 10.87 0.74 -6.56
CA GLY A 65 10.41 1.11 -7.91
C GLY A 65 9.10 0.51 -8.40
N LEU A 66 8.48 -0.45 -7.68
CA LEU A 66 7.32 -1.19 -8.18
C LEU A 66 6.01 -0.95 -7.42
N GLY A 67 6.03 -0.11 -6.37
CA GLY A 67 4.80 0.19 -5.62
C GLY A 67 4.13 -1.08 -5.04
N ARG A 68 4.95 -2.07 -4.70
CA ARG A 68 4.53 -3.38 -4.21
C ARG A 68 5.04 -3.59 -2.81
N PHE A 69 4.23 -4.18 -1.93
CA PHE A 69 4.64 -4.66 -0.62
C PHE A 69 4.67 -6.18 -0.61
N GLU A 70 5.69 -6.72 0.02
CA GLU A 70 5.77 -8.13 0.40
C GLU A 70 5.50 -8.24 1.89
N LEU A 71 4.60 -9.15 2.27
CA LEU A 71 4.17 -9.35 3.64
C LEU A 71 4.83 -10.61 4.18
N PHE A 72 5.39 -10.53 5.37
CA PHE A 72 6.10 -11.62 6.04
C PHE A 72 5.56 -11.77 7.46
N ASN A 73 5.44 -13.00 7.94
CA ASN A 73 5.28 -13.23 9.38
C ASN A 73 6.60 -12.89 10.06
N GLU A 74 6.58 -11.97 11.02
CA GLU A 74 7.75 -11.65 11.81
C GLU A 74 7.91 -12.70 12.92
N THR A 75 8.99 -13.47 12.86
CA THR A 75 9.34 -14.47 13.90
C THR A 75 10.44 -13.98 14.84
N GLY A 76 10.86 -12.72 14.71
CA GLY A 76 11.95 -12.11 15.48
C GLY A 76 11.42 -11.07 16.47
N HIS A 77 12.11 -10.90 17.59
CA HIS A 77 11.84 -9.82 18.54
C HIS A 77 12.91 -8.73 18.37
N GLY A 78 12.51 -7.51 17.99
CA GLY A 78 13.36 -6.32 18.12
C GLY A 78 13.29 -5.35 16.93
N ASP A 79 13.56 -4.08 17.18
CA ASP A 79 13.24 -2.96 16.26
C ASP A 79 14.21 -2.75 15.09
N LYS A 80 15.23 -3.60 14.95
CA LYS A 80 16.25 -3.46 13.90
C LYS A 80 15.90 -4.28 12.67
N ILE A 81 16.08 -3.69 11.48
CA ILE A 81 15.82 -4.35 10.19
C ILE A 81 16.61 -5.67 10.01
N GLU A 82 17.79 -5.76 10.62
CA GLU A 82 18.64 -6.96 10.64
C GLU A 82 17.97 -8.18 11.28
N ASN A 83 16.96 -7.96 12.13
CA ASN A 83 16.18 -9.02 12.76
C ASN A 83 15.08 -9.58 11.83
N PHE A 84 14.77 -8.89 10.74
CA PHE A 84 13.75 -9.31 9.79
C PHE A 84 14.35 -10.29 8.79
N LYS A 85 13.86 -11.54 8.82
CA LYS A 85 14.23 -12.55 7.83
C LYS A 85 13.34 -12.44 6.60
N PHE A 86 13.72 -11.57 5.67
CA PHE A 86 13.04 -11.44 4.38
C PHE A 86 13.49 -12.51 3.39
N ASN A 87 12.84 -13.65 3.41
CA ASN A 87 13.05 -14.72 2.43
C ASN A 87 11.82 -14.84 1.53
N ALA A 88 12.01 -15.08 0.23
CA ALA A 88 10.91 -15.33 -0.69
C ALA A 88 10.00 -16.48 -0.21
N SER A 89 10.56 -17.49 0.44
CA SER A 89 9.79 -18.62 1.00
C SER A 89 8.98 -18.29 2.26
N SER A 90 9.18 -17.11 2.88
CA SER A 90 8.44 -16.66 4.07
C SER A 90 7.40 -15.58 3.76
N ILE A 91 7.18 -15.28 2.47
CA ILE A 91 6.12 -14.37 2.04
C ILE A 91 4.76 -15.02 2.33
N VAL A 92 3.94 -14.32 3.11
CA VAL A 92 2.56 -14.75 3.43
C VAL A 92 1.52 -14.03 2.55
N GLY A 93 1.90 -12.92 1.92
CA GLY A 93 1.03 -12.17 1.04
C GLY A 93 1.77 -11.06 0.34
N THR A 94 1.11 -10.41 -0.61
CA THR A 94 1.66 -9.27 -1.32
C THR A 94 0.60 -8.20 -1.50
N MET A 95 0.98 -6.92 -1.50
CA MET A 95 0.12 -5.83 -1.94
C MET A 95 0.73 -5.12 -3.14
N LYS A 96 -0.09 -4.62 -4.06
CA LYS A 96 0.40 -3.90 -5.24
C LYS A 96 -0.49 -2.71 -5.54
N TYR A 97 0.11 -1.54 -5.78
CA TYR A 97 -0.62 -0.44 -6.38
C TYR A 97 -0.89 -0.73 -7.85
N ARG A 98 -2.11 -0.46 -8.32
CA ARG A 98 -2.36 -0.29 -9.76
C ARG A 98 -2.26 1.17 -10.12
N SER A 99 -1.66 1.41 -11.29
CA SER A 99 -1.23 2.69 -11.82
C SER A 99 0.21 3.03 -11.44
N TRP A 100 0.95 3.49 -12.45
CA TRP A 100 2.34 3.92 -12.34
C TRP A 100 2.48 5.41 -11.99
N ALA A 101 1.44 6.22 -12.22
CA ALA A 101 1.49 7.67 -12.01
C ALA A 101 0.72 8.10 -10.76
N ILE A 102 -0.55 7.71 -10.66
CA ILE A 102 -1.41 8.01 -9.51
C ILE A 102 -2.13 6.71 -9.12
N PRO A 103 -1.66 6.03 -8.07
CA PRO A 103 -2.31 4.88 -7.49
C PRO A 103 -3.76 5.19 -7.08
N TYR A 104 -4.68 4.37 -7.58
CA TYR A 104 -6.11 4.43 -7.27
C TYR A 104 -6.68 3.06 -6.85
N ARG A 105 -5.88 1.99 -6.99
CA ARG A 105 -6.19 0.65 -6.48
C ARG A 105 -5.02 0.04 -5.74
N ILE A 106 -5.31 -0.71 -4.68
CA ILE A 106 -4.39 -1.57 -3.95
C ILE A 106 -4.94 -2.98 -4.03
N ASP A 107 -4.22 -3.89 -4.67
CA ASP A 107 -4.55 -5.30 -4.65
C ASP A 107 -3.87 -5.96 -3.46
N LEU A 108 -4.63 -6.67 -2.60
CA LEU A 108 -4.10 -7.58 -1.61
C LEU A 108 -4.22 -9.02 -2.11
N MET A 109 -3.07 -9.68 -2.16
CA MET A 109 -2.86 -10.97 -2.79
C MET A 109 -2.20 -11.95 -1.82
N ASN A 110 -2.36 -13.24 -2.09
CA ASN A 110 -1.63 -14.30 -1.43
C ASN A 110 -0.15 -14.33 -1.89
N ALA A 111 0.62 -15.31 -1.39
CA ALA A 111 2.03 -15.47 -1.74
C ALA A 111 2.26 -15.79 -3.24
N GLU A 112 1.27 -16.39 -3.90
CA GLU A 112 1.27 -16.71 -5.34
C GLU A 112 0.89 -15.52 -6.23
N GLN A 113 0.68 -14.33 -5.63
CA GLN A 113 0.29 -13.10 -6.34
C GLN A 113 -1.10 -13.17 -6.98
N LYS A 114 -2.00 -13.96 -6.36
CA LYS A 114 -3.42 -14.00 -6.72
C LYS A 114 -4.25 -13.30 -5.64
N GLY A 115 -5.24 -12.53 -6.05
CA GLY A 115 -5.96 -11.58 -5.20
C GLY A 115 -7.29 -12.09 -4.67
N SER A 116 -7.70 -11.64 -3.48
CA SER A 116 -9.13 -11.64 -3.11
C SER A 116 -9.58 -10.44 -2.32
N ALA A 117 -8.72 -9.45 -2.05
CA ALA A 117 -9.16 -8.21 -1.44
C ALA A 117 -8.51 -7.03 -2.16
N GLU A 118 -9.21 -5.91 -2.24
CA GLU A 118 -8.66 -4.70 -2.83
C GLU A 118 -9.20 -3.43 -2.16
N GLY A 119 -8.39 -2.38 -2.17
CA GLY A 119 -8.81 -1.02 -1.89
C GLY A 119 -8.98 -0.23 -3.19
N ARG A 120 -10.11 0.46 -3.35
CA ARG A 120 -10.43 1.32 -4.50
C ARG A 120 -10.65 2.75 -4.03
N GLY A 121 -9.95 3.72 -4.61
CA GLY A 121 -10.18 5.15 -4.41
C GLY A 121 -10.16 5.91 -5.73
N ALA A 122 -10.47 7.20 -5.70
CA ALA A 122 -10.23 8.08 -6.86
C ALA A 122 -8.72 8.37 -7.01
N SER A 123 -8.04 8.49 -5.88
CA SER A 123 -6.59 8.44 -5.70
C SER A 123 -6.32 8.09 -4.23
N PHE A 124 -5.09 7.72 -3.88
CA PHE A 124 -4.70 7.59 -2.47
C PHE A 124 -4.10 8.85 -1.87
N SER A 125 -4.21 9.99 -2.57
CA SER A 125 -3.77 11.28 -2.08
C SER A 125 -4.71 11.86 -1.01
N ILE A 126 -4.29 12.98 -0.44
CA ILE A 126 -4.93 13.72 0.66
C ILE A 126 -6.46 13.82 0.51
N GLY A 127 -7.19 13.39 1.55
CA GLY A 127 -8.63 13.63 1.74
C GLY A 127 -9.55 12.64 1.03
N GLN A 128 -8.99 11.55 0.51
CA GLN A 128 -9.73 10.56 -0.25
C GLN A 128 -10.28 9.43 0.62
N GLN A 129 -11.33 8.81 0.11
CA GLN A 129 -11.90 7.59 0.67
C GLN A 129 -11.43 6.38 -0.14
N VAL A 130 -11.15 5.28 0.56
CA VAL A 130 -10.79 4.00 -0.04
C VAL A 130 -11.87 2.98 0.32
N SER A 131 -12.65 2.56 -0.67
CA SER A 131 -13.61 1.46 -0.54
C SER A 131 -12.86 0.13 -0.57
N LEU A 132 -13.12 -0.73 0.42
CA LEU A 132 -12.52 -2.05 0.53
C LEU A 132 -13.47 -3.10 0.01
N HIS A 133 -12.97 -4.00 -0.84
CA HIS A 133 -13.75 -5.06 -1.45
C HIS A 133 -13.07 -6.41 -1.29
N GLU A 134 -13.85 -7.48 -1.22
CA GLU A 134 -13.40 -8.87 -1.25
C GLU A 134 -14.01 -9.57 -2.47
N CYS A 135 -13.18 -10.24 -3.28
CA CYS A 135 -13.72 -11.15 -4.29
C CYS A 135 -14.26 -12.41 -3.63
N ARG A 136 -15.48 -12.82 -4.01
CA ARG A 136 -16.03 -14.12 -3.64
C ARG A 136 -16.43 -14.92 -4.87
N ASN A 137 -16.06 -16.19 -4.87
CA ASN A 137 -16.27 -17.10 -6.01
C ASN A 137 -17.67 -17.73 -6.03
N ASP A 138 -18.50 -17.45 -5.02
CA ASP A 138 -19.82 -18.05 -4.76
C ASP A 138 -21.00 -17.11 -5.13
N THR A 139 -20.73 -15.89 -5.59
CA THR A 139 -21.75 -14.88 -5.89
C THR A 139 -21.74 -14.42 -7.35
N THR A 140 -22.90 -14.01 -7.87
CA THR A 140 -23.07 -13.43 -9.22
C THR A 140 -22.39 -12.08 -9.38
N SER A 141 -22.14 -11.36 -8.29
CA SER A 141 -21.22 -10.23 -8.23
C SER A 141 -19.85 -10.71 -7.78
N GLU A 142 -18.80 -10.49 -8.58
CA GLU A 142 -17.45 -10.94 -8.22
C GLU A 142 -16.94 -10.29 -6.92
N PHE A 143 -17.38 -9.08 -6.56
CA PHE A 143 -16.88 -8.36 -5.39
C PHE A 143 -17.96 -7.96 -4.39
N THR A 144 -17.66 -8.17 -3.10
CA THR A 144 -18.47 -7.74 -1.95
C THR A 144 -17.77 -6.63 -1.17
N VAL A 145 -18.51 -5.74 -0.52
CA VAL A 145 -17.93 -4.66 0.29
C VAL A 145 -17.43 -5.24 1.61
N LEU A 146 -16.18 -4.96 1.94
CA LEU A 146 -15.53 -5.34 3.19
C LEU A 146 -15.49 -4.17 4.18
N GLY A 147 -15.41 -2.95 3.66
CA GLY A 147 -15.51 -1.73 4.45
C GLY A 147 -15.01 -0.50 3.71
N ARG A 148 -14.61 0.53 4.46
CA ARG A 148 -13.94 1.70 3.88
C ARG A 148 -12.92 2.32 4.82
N ILE A 149 -11.93 2.99 4.26
CA ILE A 149 -10.97 3.84 4.97
C ILE A 149 -11.25 5.28 4.56
N SER A 150 -11.43 6.18 5.52
CA SER A 150 -11.63 7.60 5.28
C SER A 150 -10.54 8.41 5.94
N GLN A 151 -9.87 9.27 5.18
CA GLN A 151 -8.96 10.27 5.75
C GLN A 151 -9.77 11.51 6.15
N THR A 152 -9.82 11.83 7.44
CA THR A 152 -10.71 12.89 7.97
C THR A 152 -9.97 14.16 8.38
N ASN A 153 -8.78 14.06 8.96
CA ASN A 153 -7.95 15.22 9.25
C ASN A 153 -6.94 15.44 8.11
N VAL A 154 -7.21 16.47 7.30
CA VAL A 154 -6.40 16.89 6.14
C VAL A 154 -5.86 18.31 6.28
N PHE A 155 -6.27 19.04 7.31
CA PHE A 155 -5.86 20.43 7.53
C PHE A 155 -4.55 20.53 8.30
N GLU A 156 -4.25 19.56 9.16
CA GLU A 156 -2.98 19.48 9.87
C GLU A 156 -1.93 18.77 9.01
N PHE A 157 -0.93 19.52 8.54
CA PHE A 157 0.14 18.94 7.70
C PHE A 157 0.96 17.87 8.45
N TRP A 158 1.12 18.02 9.76
CA TRP A 158 1.91 17.14 10.64
C TRP A 158 1.11 15.97 11.24
N LYS A 159 -0.20 15.87 10.97
CA LYS A 159 -1.04 14.81 11.52
C LYS A 159 -2.15 14.42 10.55
N ARG A 160 -2.29 13.11 10.30
CA ARG A 160 -3.39 12.55 9.52
C ARG A 160 -4.19 11.58 10.37
N THR A 161 -5.51 11.66 10.27
CA THR A 161 -6.42 10.72 10.92
C THR A 161 -7.11 9.88 9.87
N TYR A 162 -7.01 8.56 10.04
CA TYR A 162 -7.67 7.56 9.22
C TYR A 162 -8.74 6.87 10.06
N GLU A 163 -9.95 6.82 9.53
CA GLU A 163 -11.07 6.10 10.13
C GLU A 163 -11.38 4.88 9.26
N VAL A 164 -11.43 3.71 9.90
CA VAL A 164 -11.77 2.44 9.26
C VAL A 164 -13.20 2.10 9.63
N TYR A 165 -14.00 1.75 8.64
CA TYR A 165 -15.40 1.40 8.76
C TYR A 165 -15.63 -0.04 8.32
N ASP A 166 -16.62 -0.68 8.92
CA ASP A 166 -17.08 -2.02 8.56
C ASP A 166 -17.75 -2.09 7.18
N ALA A 167 -18.25 -3.28 6.81
CA ALA A 167 -18.90 -3.56 5.53
C ALA A 167 -20.18 -2.72 5.29
N THR A 168 -20.86 -2.22 6.33
CA THR A 168 -22.00 -1.29 6.14
C THR A 168 -21.51 0.11 5.78
N THR A 169 -20.21 0.37 5.94
CA THR A 169 -19.51 1.65 5.70
C THR A 169 -19.92 2.79 6.63
N THR A 170 -20.85 2.52 7.55
CA THR A 170 -21.39 3.51 8.49
C THR A 170 -20.77 3.38 9.88
N ASN A 171 -20.42 2.16 10.31
CA ASN A 171 -19.91 1.96 11.65
C ASN A 171 -18.38 2.04 11.63
N LYS A 172 -17.85 3.01 12.37
CA LYS A 172 -16.41 3.14 12.57
C LYS A 172 -15.94 2.01 13.50
N ILE A 173 -14.96 1.23 13.05
CA ILE A 173 -14.39 0.10 13.78
C ILE A 173 -12.97 0.36 14.27
N ALA A 174 -12.24 1.27 13.63
CA ALA A 174 -10.94 1.71 14.12
C ALA A 174 -10.63 3.15 13.71
N THR A 175 -9.82 3.82 14.52
CA THR A 175 -9.20 5.11 14.22
C THR A 175 -7.69 4.97 14.33
N VAL A 176 -6.97 5.51 13.36
CA VAL A 176 -5.50 5.54 13.32
C VAL A 176 -5.06 6.98 13.16
N GLU A 177 -4.21 7.45 14.06
CA GLU A 177 -3.60 8.78 13.98
C GLU A 177 -2.12 8.64 13.59
N ASP A 178 -1.80 9.12 12.40
CA ASP A 178 -0.44 9.19 11.89
C ASP A 178 0.17 10.58 12.16
N LYS A 179 1.33 10.62 12.83
CA LYS A 179 2.11 11.83 13.11
C LYS A 179 3.39 11.96 12.28
N PHE A 180 3.55 11.16 11.22
CA PHE A 180 4.71 11.16 10.31
C PHE A 180 6.08 10.84 10.96
N GLY A 181 6.10 10.36 12.20
CA GLY A 181 7.34 9.90 12.84
C GLY A 181 7.89 8.63 12.15
N ILE A 182 9.21 8.61 11.93
CA ILE A 182 9.97 7.41 11.57
C ILE A 182 10.39 6.73 12.87
N ASN A 183 10.26 5.40 12.95
CA ASN A 183 10.48 4.59 14.16
C ASN A 183 9.57 4.92 15.35
N GLU A 184 8.69 5.91 15.24
CA GLU A 184 7.68 6.19 16.26
C GLU A 184 6.44 5.32 16.02
N PRO A 185 6.07 4.45 16.98
CA PRO A 185 4.88 3.64 16.84
C PRO A 185 3.62 4.50 16.97
N PHE A 186 2.60 4.16 16.19
CA PHE A 186 1.26 4.69 16.31
C PHE A 186 0.24 3.57 16.24
N VAL A 187 -1.00 3.82 16.65
CA VAL A 187 -1.94 2.73 16.98
C VAL A 187 -3.29 2.87 16.28
N ALA A 188 -3.87 1.73 15.93
CA ALA A 188 -5.30 1.60 15.65
C ALA A 188 -6.07 1.40 16.95
N ARG A 189 -7.06 2.25 17.19
CA ARG A 189 -7.96 2.17 18.35
C ARG A 189 -9.40 1.94 17.93
N THR A 190 -10.11 1.06 18.62
CA THR A 190 -11.56 0.96 18.48
C THR A 190 -12.25 2.24 18.98
N PRO A 191 -13.54 2.47 18.68
CA PRO A 191 -14.31 3.58 19.26
C PRO A 191 -14.28 3.63 20.79
N GLU A 192 -14.14 2.48 21.45
CA GLU A 192 -14.04 2.33 22.90
C GLU A 192 -12.62 2.59 23.44
N GLY A 193 -11.65 2.89 22.57
CA GLY A 193 -10.27 3.24 22.94
C GLY A 193 -9.30 2.06 23.04
N VAL A 194 -9.76 0.83 22.77
CA VAL A 194 -8.93 -0.39 22.81
C VAL A 194 -7.92 -0.37 21.67
N VAL A 195 -6.64 -0.62 21.96
CA VAL A 195 -5.58 -0.70 20.95
C VAL A 195 -5.64 -2.05 20.24
N VAL A 196 -6.05 -2.06 18.97
CA VAL A 196 -6.17 -3.28 18.16
C VAL A 196 -4.84 -3.67 17.54
N ALA A 197 -4.13 -2.69 16.99
CA ALA A 197 -2.85 -2.88 16.33
C ALA A 197 -1.94 -1.68 16.53
N GLU A 198 -0.64 -1.92 16.40
CA GLU A 198 0.41 -0.91 16.40
C GLU A 198 1.15 -0.97 15.07
N PHE A 199 1.38 0.19 14.50
CA PHE A 199 2.12 0.40 13.27
C PHE A 199 3.44 1.08 13.61
N GLN A 200 4.50 0.66 12.95
CA GLN A 200 5.80 1.31 13.05
C GLN A 200 6.47 1.28 11.69
N GLN A 201 6.86 2.44 11.18
CA GLN A 201 7.74 2.49 10.02
C GLN A 201 9.18 2.34 10.50
N ILE A 202 9.81 1.22 10.16
CA ILE A 202 11.17 0.87 10.57
C ILE A 202 12.20 1.57 9.68
N THR A 203 11.90 1.67 8.39
CA THR A 203 12.79 2.30 7.40
C THR A 203 11.98 3.14 6.41
N TRP A 204 12.57 4.27 6.03
CA TRP A 204 11.97 5.22 5.10
C TRP A 204 12.58 5.18 3.68
N GLN A 205 13.86 4.78 3.55
CA GLN A 205 14.63 4.95 2.32
C GLN A 205 14.46 3.76 1.33
N LEU A 206 15.53 3.36 0.62
CA LEU A 206 15.56 2.41 -0.51
C LEU A 206 14.76 1.11 -0.33
N GLN A 207 14.43 0.72 0.91
CA GLN A 207 13.57 -0.40 1.25
C GLN A 207 12.63 -0.03 2.40
N GLU A 208 11.59 0.76 2.11
CA GLU A 208 10.57 1.15 3.07
C GLU A 208 9.94 -0.09 3.72
N THR A 209 10.07 -0.22 5.05
CA THR A 209 9.59 -1.37 5.81
C THR A 209 8.70 -0.91 6.94
N TRP A 210 7.56 -1.56 7.06
CA TRP A 210 6.56 -1.35 8.09
C TRP A 210 6.41 -2.60 8.94
N ARG A 211 6.11 -2.39 10.20
CA ARG A 211 5.68 -3.42 11.13
C ARG A 211 4.24 -3.13 11.53
N LEU A 212 3.39 -4.15 11.43
CA LEU A 212 2.04 -4.15 11.99
C LEU A 212 1.96 -5.25 13.05
N SER A 213 1.88 -4.84 14.31
CA SER A 213 1.79 -5.75 15.46
C SER A 213 0.37 -5.76 16.02
N VAL A 214 -0.24 -6.93 16.12
CA VAL A 214 -1.59 -7.10 16.70
C VAL A 214 -1.49 -7.06 18.21
N LYS A 215 -2.23 -6.16 18.85
CA LYS A 215 -2.17 -5.95 20.31
C LYS A 215 -3.39 -6.51 21.03
N TYR A 216 -4.51 -6.62 20.34
CA TYR A 216 -5.76 -7.11 20.92
C TYR A 216 -6.44 -8.11 19.99
N ASP A 217 -7.00 -9.15 20.58
CA ASP A 217 -7.64 -10.23 19.84
C ASP A 217 -9.07 -9.83 19.45
N MET A 218 -9.32 -9.65 18.15
CA MET A 218 -10.64 -9.32 17.61
C MET A 218 -10.98 -10.23 16.43
N PRO A 219 -11.59 -11.40 16.67
CA PRO A 219 -11.94 -12.37 15.63
C PRO A 219 -12.83 -11.82 14.51
N ASN A 220 -13.65 -10.83 14.82
CA ASN A 220 -14.57 -10.20 13.87
C ASN A 220 -13.96 -9.00 13.12
N PHE A 221 -12.75 -8.58 13.47
CA PHE A 221 -12.07 -7.46 12.82
C PHE A 221 -11.26 -7.98 11.63
N ASP A 222 -11.55 -7.49 10.43
CA ASP A 222 -10.83 -7.90 9.23
C ASP A 222 -9.49 -7.14 9.10
N MET A 223 -8.41 -7.82 9.47
CA MET A 223 -7.06 -7.27 9.53
C MET A 223 -6.52 -6.83 8.18
N ARG A 224 -7.11 -7.32 7.07
CA ARG A 224 -6.77 -6.87 5.70
C ARG A 224 -7.02 -5.38 5.53
N SER A 225 -7.99 -4.80 6.24
CA SER A 225 -8.26 -3.37 6.24
C SER A 225 -7.05 -2.56 6.74
N LEU A 226 -6.39 -3.04 7.80
CA LEU A 226 -5.21 -2.38 8.37
C LEU A 226 -3.96 -2.65 7.54
N LEU A 227 -3.84 -3.83 6.91
CA LEU A 227 -2.77 -4.09 5.94
C LEU A 227 -2.86 -3.15 4.75
N ILE A 228 -4.05 -2.97 4.16
CA ILE A 228 -4.28 -2.03 3.06
C ILE A 228 -4.02 -0.59 3.52
N LEU A 229 -4.40 -0.23 4.75
CA LEU A 229 -4.13 1.09 5.33
C LEU A 229 -2.63 1.41 5.37
N VAL A 230 -1.74 0.44 5.63
CA VAL A 230 -0.29 0.68 5.56
C VAL A 230 0.15 1.18 4.18
N SER A 231 -0.43 0.63 3.11
CA SER A 231 -0.18 1.13 1.76
C SER A 231 -0.70 2.57 1.62
N VAL A 232 -1.94 2.84 2.02
CA VAL A 232 -2.50 4.20 1.97
C VAL A 232 -1.62 5.21 2.71
N ILE A 233 -1.13 4.87 3.91
CA ILE A 233 -0.23 5.73 4.69
C ILE A 233 1.12 5.90 3.98
N SER A 234 1.74 4.81 3.51
CA SER A 234 3.00 4.84 2.77
C SER A 234 2.95 5.77 1.56
N TYR A 235 1.88 5.68 0.76
CA TYR A 235 1.70 6.55 -0.40
C TYR A 235 1.58 8.02 0.00
N ASN A 236 0.92 8.29 1.13
CA ASN A 236 0.64 9.63 1.62
C ASN A 236 1.81 10.32 2.34
N ARG A 237 2.77 9.52 2.79
CA ARG A 237 4.02 9.94 3.43
C ARG A 237 5.12 10.27 2.39
N ASN A 238 5.07 9.66 1.21
CA ASN A 238 5.97 9.93 0.07
C ASN A 238 5.49 11.10 -0.79
#